data_AF-A0A6B2G0N7-F1
#
_entry.id   AF-A0A6B2G0N7-F1
#
_cell.length_a   1.000
_cell.length_b   1.000
_cell.length_c   1.000
_cell.angle_alpha   90.00
_cell.angle_beta   90.00
_cell.angle_gamma   90.00
#
_symmetry.space_group_name_H-M   'P 1'
#
loop_
_entity.id
_entity.type
_entity.pdbx_description
1 polymer ?
#
loop_
_entity_poly.entity_id
_entity_poly.type
_entity_poly.pdbx_seq_one_letter_code
_entity_poly.pdbx_strand_id
1 'polypeptide(L)'
;KEMKRACSYPNSAANLCFYLTPHVFVTNVFHELTECLPPAAALKKWYVTSHPQLLSYTRVWKCFVARCGLTIKSIEKVVTLNHLMQVISKIASFNSTTISQFNIPSTEFFFASILNISGKDIFLQVSRNWLGICRPLLLTLEYAFNRRRSCMEITLVNDDHELESNIPVNISITVQELDGAFEHSNLISRDAHRSTFEVSTHSGKSRRSNLKRRVTTENGRELDIELIQTSSITTDVMVGADNPALWIRVNLELCTFYGNVRIIQSDSAWYYQSMLESTPLGHLKAVKTIKSFPSGESIVLLGKLIKNKSCWYQIRSEAFRSLVFIYNQLSNDDMIKIDKEHNPIDLYRSIFCLSNYPELPKINDFSDVSLYFFQLTAIKAISGLKMVLLKEVLKPRVFLGYELLRTLYEYNDNASNCYEDCCYRACLIGAIGDSLPQLKNDLLNDASVFVLTESLNSMKIDELCPYFHGCVSFAAISNLLKLQKLKFIEYISTPFRHCCLPGIEERLRISSVSCLAEYI
;
A
#
# COMPACT_ATOMS: atom_id res chain seq x y z
N LYS A 1 16.35 23.69 -49.19
CA LYS A 1 16.45 24.91 -48.34
C LYS A 1 15.12 25.31 -47.66
N GLU A 2 14.03 24.54 -47.84
CA GLU A 2 12.77 24.74 -47.09
C GLU A 2 12.54 23.75 -45.91
N MET A 3 13.35 22.70 -45.77
CA MET A 3 13.30 21.80 -44.59
C MET A 3 13.98 22.34 -43.32
N LYS A 4 14.54 23.57 -43.34
CA LYS A 4 15.15 24.21 -42.16
C LYS A 4 14.21 25.19 -41.41
N ARG A 5 12.94 25.32 -41.83
CA ARG A 5 11.96 26.24 -41.22
C ARG A 5 10.88 25.56 -40.36
N ALA A 6 10.80 24.23 -40.32
CA ALA A 6 9.83 23.52 -39.47
C ALA A 6 10.30 23.29 -38.02
N CYS A 7 11.54 23.68 -37.70
CA CYS A 7 12.12 23.61 -36.35
C CYS A 7 12.26 24.99 -35.69
N SER A 8 11.25 25.85 -35.81
CA SER A 8 11.16 27.01 -34.92
C SER A 8 10.57 26.56 -33.59
N TYR A 9 11.44 26.32 -32.61
CA TYR A 9 11.06 26.36 -31.20
C TYR A 9 10.33 27.71 -30.93
N PRO A 10 9.28 27.74 -30.09
CA PRO A 10 8.61 28.99 -29.76
C PRO A 10 9.63 29.98 -29.16
N ASN A 11 9.82 31.10 -29.86
CA ASN A 11 10.77 32.18 -29.55
C ASN A 11 10.41 33.04 -28.33
N SER A 12 9.56 32.55 -27.41
CA SER A 12 9.30 33.23 -26.15
C SER A 12 9.99 32.49 -25.02
N ALA A 13 11.23 32.92 -24.75
CA ALA A 13 12.04 32.56 -23.59
C ALA A 13 11.46 33.14 -22.27
N ALA A 14 10.17 32.90 -22.02
CA ALA A 14 9.53 33.23 -20.76
C ALA A 14 8.66 32.02 -20.34
N ASN A 15 9.09 31.38 -19.25
CA ASN A 15 8.36 30.38 -18.48
C ASN A 15 8.30 28.96 -19.06
N LEU A 16 9.42 28.23 -19.00
CA LEU A 16 9.48 26.82 -18.54
C LEU A 16 10.97 26.40 -18.50
N CYS A 17 11.72 27.00 -17.57
CA CYS A 17 13.06 26.52 -17.23
C CYS A 17 12.90 25.53 -16.07
N PHE A 18 12.99 24.23 -16.36
CA PHE A 18 13.04 23.20 -15.31
C PHE A 18 14.48 23.10 -14.80
N TYR A 19 14.75 23.77 -13.68
CA TYR A 19 16.00 23.57 -12.96
C TYR A 19 15.94 22.23 -12.23
N LEU A 20 16.70 21.25 -12.73
CA LEU A 20 17.10 20.08 -11.95
C LEU A 20 18.26 20.52 -11.04
N THR A 21 17.95 21.19 -9.94
CA THR A 21 18.96 21.43 -8.89
C THR A 21 19.21 20.15 -8.09
N PRO A 22 20.45 19.64 -7.96
CA PRO A 22 20.77 18.38 -7.28
C PRO A 22 20.71 18.42 -5.73
N HIS A 23 20.11 19.43 -5.11
CA HIS A 23 20.25 19.66 -3.67
C HIS A 23 18.98 19.37 -2.86
N VAL A 24 18.45 18.13 -2.91
CA VAL A 24 17.67 17.55 -1.78
C VAL A 24 17.73 16.00 -1.81
N PHE A 25 18.81 15.42 -2.36
CA PHE A 25 19.09 14.01 -2.07
C PHE A 25 19.72 13.96 -0.67
N VAL A 26 19.16 13.10 0.18
CA VAL A 26 19.54 12.83 1.58
C VAL A 26 18.71 13.62 2.62
N THR A 27 18.17 12.87 3.59
CA THR A 27 17.39 13.26 4.78
C THR A 27 15.90 13.58 4.57
N ASN A 28 15.00 12.61 4.70
CA ASN A 28 14.49 12.18 6.02
C ASN A 28 13.18 11.38 5.89
N VAL A 29 13.31 10.13 6.34
CA VAL A 29 12.39 9.45 7.27
C VAL A 29 11.05 8.93 6.72
N PHE A 30 10.98 7.60 6.76
CA PHE A 30 9.81 6.74 6.69
C PHE A 30 8.71 7.12 7.69
N HIS A 31 7.47 6.86 7.26
CA HIS A 31 6.20 6.76 8.02
C HIS A 31 5.32 8.01 8.22
N GLU A 32 4.01 7.69 8.33
CA GLU A 32 2.79 8.52 8.51
C GLU A 32 2.17 9.15 7.24
N LEU A 33 0.90 8.97 6.83
CA LEU A 33 -0.38 8.37 7.31
C LEU A 33 -1.24 8.15 6.03
N THR A 34 -1.94 7.04 5.75
CA THR A 34 -3.23 6.53 6.29
C THR A 34 -4.42 7.48 6.41
N GLU A 35 -4.41 8.65 5.79
CA GLU A 35 -5.67 9.30 5.39
C GLU A 35 -5.62 9.71 3.92
N CYS A 36 -6.19 8.84 3.11
CA CYS A 36 -6.27 8.97 1.67
C CYS A 36 -7.33 10.01 1.30
N LEU A 37 -6.92 11.23 0.97
CA LEU A 37 -7.51 11.82 -0.23
C LEU A 37 -7.13 10.87 -1.38
N PRO A 38 -8.08 10.30 -2.13
CA PRO A 38 -7.73 9.42 -3.24
C PRO A 38 -6.76 10.17 -4.14
N PRO A 39 -5.66 9.55 -4.61
CA PRO A 39 -4.70 10.19 -5.52
C PRO A 39 -5.40 10.96 -6.65
N ALA A 40 -6.53 10.43 -7.14
CA ALA A 40 -7.44 11.07 -8.09
C ALA A 40 -7.90 12.50 -7.70
N ALA A 41 -8.15 12.79 -6.42
CA ALA A 41 -8.56 14.10 -5.94
C ALA A 41 -7.39 15.09 -5.81
N ALA A 42 -6.18 14.59 -5.50
CA ALA A 42 -4.96 15.41 -5.51
C ALA A 42 -4.52 15.74 -6.96
N LEU A 43 -4.78 14.83 -7.89
CA LEU A 43 -4.43 14.95 -9.31
C LEU A 43 -5.28 15.96 -10.08
N LYS A 44 -6.49 16.30 -9.61
CA LYS A 44 -7.34 17.34 -10.22
C LYS A 44 -6.84 18.78 -9.99
N LYS A 45 -5.86 19.00 -9.09
CA LYS A 45 -5.45 20.34 -8.64
C LYS A 45 -4.08 20.81 -9.13
N TRP A 46 -3.41 20.07 -10.01
CA TRP A 46 -2.03 20.40 -10.39
C TRP A 46 -1.93 21.27 -11.64
N TYR A 47 -1.56 22.53 -11.43
CA TYR A 47 -1.01 23.41 -12.45
C TYR A 47 0.52 23.32 -12.39
N VAL A 48 1.17 23.17 -13.55
CA VAL A 48 2.63 23.31 -13.67
C VAL A 48 2.98 24.74 -13.29
N THR A 49 3.46 24.95 -12.08
CA THR A 49 3.83 26.27 -11.58
C THR A 49 5.34 26.42 -11.59
N SER A 50 5.82 27.49 -12.20
CA SER A 50 7.24 27.81 -12.39
C SER A 50 7.93 28.32 -11.11
N HIS A 51 7.18 28.56 -10.03
CA HIS A 51 7.70 29.17 -8.81
C HIS A 51 7.82 28.16 -7.65
N PRO A 52 9.01 27.99 -7.04
CA PRO A 52 9.23 27.03 -5.94
C PRO A 52 8.25 27.19 -4.77
N GLN A 53 7.80 28.42 -4.48
CA GLN A 53 6.86 28.67 -3.40
C GLN A 53 5.44 28.13 -3.67
N LEU A 54 5.09 27.84 -4.92
CA LEU A 54 3.81 27.21 -5.29
C LEU A 54 3.85 25.67 -5.10
N LEU A 55 5.05 25.08 -4.95
CA LEU A 55 5.26 23.68 -4.58
C LEU A 55 5.37 23.45 -3.05
N SER A 56 5.26 24.52 -2.25
CA SER A 56 5.56 24.54 -0.81
C SER A 56 4.67 23.65 0.05
N TYR A 57 3.52 23.20 -0.45
CA TYR A 57 2.69 22.24 0.26
C TYR A 57 3.36 20.86 0.28
N THR A 58 3.63 20.33 1.48
CA THR A 58 4.30 19.03 1.70
C THR A 58 3.69 17.89 0.88
N ARG A 59 2.37 17.92 0.66
CA ARG A 59 1.64 16.95 -0.16
C ARG A 59 1.96 17.07 -1.65
N VAL A 60 1.98 18.30 -2.17
CA VAL A 60 2.34 18.62 -3.55
C VAL A 60 3.78 18.22 -3.85
N TRP A 61 4.69 18.49 -2.91
CA TRP A 61 6.08 18.08 -3.00
C TRP A 61 6.25 16.56 -3.04
N LYS A 62 5.57 15.81 -2.16
CA LYS A 62 5.59 14.33 -2.17
C LYS A 62 5.11 13.76 -3.51
N CYS A 63 4.02 14.30 -4.06
CA CYS A 63 3.52 13.88 -5.39
C CYS A 63 4.52 14.20 -6.50
N PHE A 64 5.16 15.37 -6.45
CA PHE A 64 6.20 15.76 -7.41
C PHE A 64 7.38 14.78 -7.37
N VAL A 65 7.95 14.51 -6.20
CA VAL A 65 9.08 13.58 -6.02
C VAL A 65 8.71 12.17 -6.51
N ALA A 66 7.53 11.67 -6.17
CA ALA A 66 7.05 10.37 -6.63
C ALA A 66 6.95 10.31 -8.16
N ARG A 67 6.39 11.36 -8.79
CA ARG A 67 6.26 11.47 -10.25
C ARG A 67 7.61 11.55 -10.93
N CYS A 68 8.59 12.27 -10.37
CA CYS A 68 9.96 12.29 -10.88
C CYS A 68 10.57 10.88 -10.89
N GLY A 69 10.46 10.15 -9.77
CA GLY A 69 10.96 8.77 -9.68
C GLY A 69 10.34 7.84 -10.72
N LEU A 70 9.01 7.89 -10.88
CA LEU A 70 8.30 7.10 -11.89
C LEU A 70 8.67 7.49 -13.33
N THR A 71 8.89 8.78 -13.59
CA THR A 71 9.32 9.29 -14.90
C THR A 71 10.69 8.73 -15.28
N ILE A 72 11.65 8.76 -14.35
CA ILE A 72 12.99 8.17 -14.58
C ILE A 72 12.88 6.66 -14.79
N LYS A 73 12.02 5.97 -14.04
CA LYS A 73 11.81 4.53 -14.24
C LYS A 73 11.21 4.21 -15.61
N SER A 74 10.27 5.03 -16.08
CA SER A 74 9.72 4.92 -17.43
C SER A 74 10.79 5.16 -18.51
N ILE A 75 11.69 6.13 -18.31
CA ILE A 75 12.82 6.39 -19.22
C ILE A 75 13.77 5.17 -19.24
N GLU A 76 14.12 4.64 -18.06
CA GLU A 76 14.97 3.46 -17.90
C GLU A 76 14.42 2.27 -18.69
N LYS A 77 13.09 2.08 -18.74
CA LYS A 77 12.47 0.99 -19.49
C LYS A 77 12.57 1.15 -21.01
N VAL A 78 12.48 2.37 -21.53
CA VAL A 78 12.58 2.62 -22.98
C VAL A 78 14.03 2.60 -23.46
N VAL A 79 14.94 3.14 -22.65
CA VAL A 79 16.35 3.40 -23.03
C VAL A 79 17.32 2.39 -22.41
N THR A 80 16.94 1.55 -21.44
CA THR A 80 17.78 0.66 -20.63
C THR A 80 18.62 1.36 -19.55
N LEU A 81 18.95 0.62 -18.49
CA LEU A 81 19.76 1.12 -17.37
C LEU A 81 21.17 1.54 -17.78
N ASN A 82 21.82 0.81 -18.69
CA ASN A 82 23.19 1.09 -19.12
C ASN A 82 23.32 2.44 -19.82
N HIS A 83 22.42 2.74 -20.76
CA HIS A 83 22.40 4.04 -21.42
C HIS A 83 22.09 5.17 -20.43
N LEU A 84 21.18 4.96 -19.47
CA LEU A 84 20.86 5.95 -18.45
C LEU A 84 22.08 6.23 -17.54
N MET A 85 22.83 5.20 -17.14
CA MET A 85 24.05 5.35 -16.34
C MET A 85 25.14 6.15 -17.08
N GLN A 86 25.28 5.97 -18.39
CA GLN A 86 26.21 6.78 -19.20
C GLN A 86 25.77 8.25 -19.25
N VAL A 87 24.47 8.52 -19.42
CA VAL A 87 23.92 9.89 -19.41
C VAL A 87 24.16 10.55 -18.04
N ILE A 88 23.86 9.85 -16.95
CA ILE A 88 24.08 10.36 -15.59
C ILE A 88 25.56 10.62 -15.34
N SER A 89 26.45 9.73 -15.78
CA SER A 89 27.90 9.91 -15.65
C SER A 89 28.39 11.15 -16.42
N LYS A 90 27.86 11.38 -17.61
CA LYS A 90 28.15 12.58 -18.43
C LYS A 90 27.64 13.87 -17.78
N ILE A 91 26.50 13.81 -17.08
CA ILE A 91 25.98 14.96 -16.33
C ILE A 91 26.80 15.20 -15.05
N ALA A 92 27.16 14.14 -14.34
CA ALA A 92 27.99 14.20 -13.14
C ALA A 92 29.42 14.69 -13.43
N SER A 93 29.93 14.49 -14.64
CA SER A 93 31.24 14.99 -15.05
C SER A 93 31.32 16.51 -15.27
N PHE A 94 30.20 17.24 -15.18
CA PHE A 94 30.22 18.70 -15.13
C PHE A 94 30.81 19.15 -13.78
N ASN A 95 32.13 19.37 -13.75
CA ASN A 95 32.82 19.87 -12.57
C ASN A 95 32.55 21.37 -12.35
N SER A 96 32.62 21.79 -11.09
CA SER A 96 32.45 23.19 -10.63
C SER A 96 33.34 24.21 -11.34
N THR A 97 34.45 23.78 -11.95
CA THR A 97 35.38 24.62 -12.72
C THR A 97 34.91 24.94 -14.14
N THR A 98 33.98 24.16 -14.70
CA THR A 98 33.39 24.38 -16.04
C THR A 98 32.05 25.12 -16.02
N ILE A 99 31.53 25.44 -14.82
CA ILE A 99 30.33 26.24 -14.62
C ILE A 99 30.67 27.72 -14.81
N SER A 100 30.98 28.10 -16.05
CA SER A 100 30.59 29.44 -16.50
C SER A 100 29.05 29.50 -16.45
N GLN A 101 28.47 30.69 -16.27
CA GLN A 101 27.03 30.93 -16.07
C GLN A 101 26.08 30.30 -17.13
N PHE A 102 26.61 29.65 -18.18
CA PHE A 102 25.89 29.07 -19.30
C PHE A 102 25.96 27.53 -19.42
N ASN A 103 26.75 26.83 -18.60
CA ASN A 103 26.93 25.36 -18.68
C ASN A 103 26.20 24.60 -17.57
N ILE A 104 24.95 24.94 -17.29
CA ILE A 104 24.12 24.21 -16.33
C ILE A 104 23.39 23.09 -17.09
N PRO A 105 23.44 21.82 -16.64
CA PRO A 105 22.69 20.75 -17.27
C PRO A 105 21.18 21.04 -17.18
N SER A 106 20.58 21.33 -18.32
CA SER A 106 19.14 21.54 -18.47
C SER A 106 18.41 20.23 -18.82
N THR A 107 17.08 20.25 -18.76
CA THR A 107 16.25 19.15 -19.27
C THR A 107 16.52 18.87 -20.75
N GLU A 108 16.74 19.91 -21.54
CA GLU A 108 17.10 19.80 -22.96
C GLU A 108 18.45 19.08 -23.15
N PHE A 109 19.46 19.44 -22.34
CA PHE A 109 20.76 18.76 -22.36
C PHE A 109 20.65 17.27 -21.99
N PHE A 110 19.79 16.95 -21.02
CA PHE A 110 19.52 15.57 -20.61
C PHE A 110 18.90 14.74 -21.76
N PHE A 111 17.84 15.24 -22.39
CA PHE A 111 17.19 14.54 -23.51
C PHE A 111 18.07 14.46 -24.76
N ALA A 112 18.85 15.51 -25.06
CA ALA A 112 19.85 15.46 -26.13
C ALA A 112 20.93 14.41 -25.86
N SER A 113 21.37 14.27 -24.61
CA SER A 113 22.34 13.24 -24.22
C SER A 113 21.75 11.82 -24.33
N ILE A 114 20.47 11.63 -23.97
CA ILE A 114 19.76 10.37 -24.19
C ILE A 114 19.68 10.04 -25.68
N LEU A 115 19.30 11.00 -26.52
CA LEU A 115 19.21 10.80 -27.97
C LEU A 115 20.56 10.41 -28.56
N ASN A 116 21.64 11.07 -28.14
CA ASN A 116 23.00 10.78 -28.62
C ASN A 116 23.50 9.38 -28.21
N ILE A 117 23.17 8.93 -26.99
CA ILE A 117 23.67 7.64 -26.47
C ILE A 117 22.79 6.48 -26.93
N SER A 118 21.47 6.64 -26.89
CA SER A 118 20.51 5.57 -27.14
C SER A 118 19.97 5.53 -28.58
N GLY A 119 20.13 6.62 -29.34
CA GLY A 119 19.51 6.81 -30.66
C GLY A 119 17.99 7.01 -30.63
N LYS A 120 17.35 7.05 -29.45
CA LYS A 120 15.89 7.17 -29.31
C LYS A 120 15.49 8.57 -28.88
N ASP A 121 14.59 9.20 -29.64
CA ASP A 121 13.91 10.43 -29.20
C ASP A 121 12.69 10.08 -28.35
N ILE A 122 12.85 10.23 -27.04
CA ILE A 122 11.80 9.94 -26.06
C ILE A 122 11.16 11.21 -25.48
N PHE A 123 11.61 12.40 -25.90
CA PHE A 123 11.18 13.65 -25.27
C PHE A 123 9.67 13.84 -25.40
N LEU A 124 9.10 13.62 -26.59
CA LEU A 124 7.66 13.78 -26.80
C LEU A 124 6.84 12.78 -25.99
N GLN A 125 7.28 11.51 -25.93
CA GLN A 125 6.61 10.46 -25.15
C GLN A 125 6.63 10.78 -23.66
N VAL A 126 7.79 11.12 -23.12
CA VAL A 126 7.96 11.43 -21.69
C VAL A 126 7.26 12.73 -21.32
N SER A 127 7.45 13.77 -22.12
CA SER A 127 6.84 15.07 -21.86
C SER A 127 5.32 14.94 -21.81
N ARG A 128 4.70 14.20 -22.73
CA ARG A 128 3.25 14.05 -22.72
C ARG A 128 2.78 13.04 -21.68
N ASN A 129 3.36 11.83 -21.57
CA ASN A 129 2.88 10.84 -20.60
C ASN A 129 3.16 11.21 -19.14
N TRP A 130 4.23 11.97 -18.88
CA TRP A 130 4.75 12.20 -17.52
C TRP A 130 4.98 13.65 -17.12
N LEU A 131 5.35 14.60 -18.00
CA LEU A 131 5.71 15.97 -17.56
C LEU A 131 4.61 17.01 -17.83
N GLY A 132 3.74 16.76 -18.80
CA GLY A 132 2.74 17.68 -19.29
C GLY A 132 1.46 17.67 -18.45
N ILE A 133 0.46 18.40 -18.95
CA ILE A 133 -0.88 18.57 -18.37
C ILE A 133 -1.67 17.24 -18.35
N CYS A 134 -1.13 16.17 -18.94
CA CYS A 134 -1.81 14.90 -19.06
C CYS A 134 -2.30 14.37 -17.72
N ARG A 135 -3.59 14.06 -17.68
CA ARG A 135 -4.32 13.51 -16.53
C ARG A 135 -3.88 12.08 -16.19
N PRO A 136 -4.17 11.54 -15.00
CA PRO A 136 -3.98 10.11 -14.76
C PRO A 136 -4.80 9.31 -15.76
N LEU A 137 -4.25 8.21 -16.27
CA LEU A 137 -5.02 7.27 -17.07
C LEU A 137 -5.81 6.35 -16.12
N LEU A 138 -7.13 6.36 -16.21
CA LEU A 138 -8.00 5.50 -15.43
C LEU A 138 -8.56 4.44 -16.38
N LEU A 139 -8.00 3.24 -16.30
CA LEU A 139 -8.38 2.13 -17.18
C LEU A 139 -9.20 1.10 -16.44
N THR A 140 -10.17 0.52 -17.14
CA THR A 140 -10.85 -0.70 -16.72
C THR A 140 -10.42 -1.83 -17.64
N LEU A 141 -9.86 -2.90 -17.07
CA LEU A 141 -9.44 -4.11 -17.77
C LEU A 141 -10.54 -5.16 -17.66
N GLU A 142 -11.04 -5.57 -18.82
CA GLU A 142 -11.97 -6.66 -19.03
C GLU A 142 -11.30 -7.73 -19.90
N TYR A 143 -11.66 -8.99 -19.72
CA TYR A 143 -11.14 -10.07 -20.56
C TYR A 143 -12.19 -11.14 -20.82
N ALA A 144 -12.10 -11.76 -22.00
CA ALA A 144 -12.93 -12.89 -22.40
C ALA A 144 -12.06 -13.95 -23.07
N PHE A 145 -12.30 -15.23 -22.75
CA PHE A 145 -11.57 -16.32 -23.39
C PHE A 145 -12.30 -16.84 -24.63
N ASN A 146 -11.64 -16.76 -25.79
CA ASN A 146 -12.14 -17.27 -27.05
C ASN A 146 -11.65 -18.71 -27.28
N ARG A 147 -12.51 -19.68 -26.98
CA ARG A 147 -12.21 -21.12 -27.10
C ARG A 147 -11.84 -21.56 -28.53
N ARG A 148 -12.44 -20.93 -29.55
CA ARG A 148 -12.19 -21.31 -30.94
C ARG A 148 -10.75 -20.99 -31.31
N ARG A 149 -10.32 -19.77 -30.98
CA ARG A 149 -8.97 -19.26 -31.27
C ARG A 149 -7.91 -19.67 -30.25
N SER A 150 -8.31 -20.18 -29.08
CA SER A 150 -7.39 -20.40 -27.95
C SER A 150 -6.62 -19.12 -27.58
N CYS A 151 -7.33 -17.99 -27.53
CA CYS A 151 -6.77 -16.70 -27.15
C CYS A 151 -7.69 -16.01 -26.14
N MET A 152 -7.11 -15.17 -25.29
CA MET A 152 -7.83 -14.23 -24.47
C MET A 152 -7.92 -12.89 -25.19
N GLU A 153 -9.14 -12.40 -25.34
CA GLU A 153 -9.43 -11.06 -25.82
C GLU A 153 -9.44 -10.14 -24.60
N ILE A 154 -8.40 -9.31 -24.48
CA ILE A 154 -8.28 -8.32 -23.40
C ILE A 154 -8.75 -6.97 -23.94
N THR A 155 -9.66 -6.35 -23.21
CA THR A 155 -10.23 -5.04 -23.49
C THR A 155 -9.81 -4.07 -22.39
N LEU A 156 -9.23 -2.94 -22.80
CA LEU A 156 -8.96 -1.80 -21.92
C LEU A 156 -9.92 -0.67 -22.28
N VAL A 157 -10.75 -0.27 -21.32
CA VAL A 157 -11.68 0.86 -21.44
C VAL A 157 -11.08 2.07 -20.73
N ASN A 158 -10.99 3.19 -21.44
CA ASN A 158 -10.57 4.48 -20.93
C ASN A 158 -11.79 5.41 -20.82
N ASP A 159 -12.31 5.56 -19.60
CA ASP A 159 -13.51 6.37 -19.34
C ASP A 159 -13.23 7.87 -19.48
N ASP A 160 -11.99 8.30 -19.20
CA ASP A 160 -11.52 9.70 -19.29
C ASP A 160 -10.69 9.94 -20.58
N HIS A 161 -11.17 9.46 -21.74
CA HIS A 161 -10.47 9.66 -23.01
C HIS A 161 -10.53 11.13 -23.45
N GLU A 162 -9.36 11.75 -23.62
CA GLU A 162 -9.23 13.09 -24.21
C GLU A 162 -8.94 12.95 -25.71
N LEU A 163 -9.80 13.54 -26.54
CA LEU A 163 -9.52 13.79 -27.96
C LEU A 163 -8.35 14.77 -28.02
N GLU A 164 -7.18 14.35 -28.51
CA GLU A 164 -6.02 15.18 -28.97
C GLU A 164 -4.65 14.53 -28.71
N SER A 165 -4.59 13.36 -28.06
CA SER A 165 -3.31 12.70 -27.75
C SER A 165 -3.17 11.32 -28.41
N ASN A 166 -2.78 11.29 -29.69
CA ASN A 166 -2.35 10.06 -30.38
C ASN A 166 -0.95 9.64 -29.89
N ILE A 167 -0.83 9.34 -28.60
CA ILE A 167 0.42 8.96 -27.95
C ILE A 167 0.31 7.49 -27.57
N PRO A 168 1.26 6.64 -28.02
CA PRO A 168 1.30 5.25 -27.62
C PRO A 168 1.71 5.14 -26.15
N VAL A 169 0.96 4.33 -25.41
CA VAL A 169 1.20 3.94 -24.04
C VAL A 169 1.45 2.43 -23.99
N ASN A 170 2.63 2.04 -23.53
CA ASN A 170 2.94 0.64 -23.28
C ASN A 170 2.28 0.17 -21.99
N ILE A 171 1.60 -0.97 -22.07
CA ILE A 171 0.95 -1.68 -20.97
C ILE A 171 1.47 -3.12 -20.96
N SER A 172 2.05 -3.52 -19.83
CA SER A 172 2.47 -4.90 -19.60
C SER A 172 1.46 -5.60 -18.71
N ILE A 173 1.05 -6.80 -19.13
CA ILE A 173 0.05 -7.63 -18.49
C ILE A 173 0.64 -9.03 -18.32
N THR A 174 0.56 -9.57 -17.11
CA THR A 174 0.89 -10.96 -16.85
C THR A 174 -0.38 -11.79 -16.76
N VAL A 175 -0.42 -12.87 -17.50
CA VAL A 175 -1.46 -13.89 -17.46
C VAL A 175 -0.88 -15.11 -16.77
N GLN A 176 -1.47 -15.53 -15.65
CA GLN A 176 -1.12 -16.80 -15.02
C GLN A 176 -2.01 -17.90 -15.56
N GLU A 177 -1.39 -18.91 -16.17
CA GLU A 177 -2.02 -20.17 -16.59
C GLU A 177 -1.58 -21.31 -15.66
N LEU A 178 -2.09 -22.52 -15.89
CA LEU A 178 -1.62 -23.73 -15.19
C LEU A 178 -0.15 -24.07 -15.49
N ASP A 179 0.30 -23.78 -16.72
CA ASP A 179 1.64 -24.11 -17.20
C ASP A 179 2.67 -23.00 -16.93
N GLY A 180 2.26 -21.81 -16.45
CA GLY A 180 3.19 -20.74 -16.10
C GLY A 180 2.55 -19.34 -16.07
N ALA A 181 3.34 -18.35 -15.68
CA ALA A 181 3.03 -16.93 -15.86
C ALA A 181 3.64 -16.43 -17.18
N PHE A 182 2.82 -15.82 -18.03
CA PHE A 182 3.24 -15.27 -19.32
C PHE A 182 3.03 -13.76 -19.34
N GLU A 183 4.10 -13.02 -19.67
CA GLU A 183 4.06 -11.56 -19.77
C GLU A 183 3.79 -11.13 -21.22
N HIS A 184 2.83 -10.23 -21.39
CA HIS A 184 2.43 -9.65 -22.67
C HIS A 184 2.52 -8.12 -22.60
N SER A 185 3.30 -7.52 -23.50
CA SER A 185 3.40 -6.07 -23.64
C SER A 185 2.64 -5.60 -24.88
N ASN A 186 1.69 -4.69 -24.68
CA ASN A 186 0.86 -4.13 -25.75
C ASN A 186 0.90 -2.60 -25.73
N LEU A 187 0.89 -2.00 -26.93
CA LEU A 187 0.77 -0.56 -27.09
C LEU A 187 -0.70 -0.19 -27.27
N ILE A 188 -1.21 0.67 -26.40
CA ILE A 188 -2.52 1.29 -26.57
C ILE A 188 -2.37 2.76 -26.95
N SER A 189 -3.36 3.32 -27.63
CA SER A 189 -3.43 4.76 -27.82
C SER A 189 -4.17 5.42 -26.67
N ARG A 190 -3.68 6.56 -26.20
CA ARG A 190 -4.25 7.28 -25.07
C ARG A 190 -5.62 7.89 -25.35
N ASP A 191 -5.87 8.27 -26.60
CA ASP A 191 -7.13 8.81 -27.11
C ASP A 191 -8.20 7.72 -27.36
N ALA A 192 -7.79 6.44 -27.42
CA ALA A 192 -8.72 5.35 -27.66
C ALA A 192 -9.60 5.11 -26.43
N HIS A 193 -10.92 5.26 -26.59
CA HIS A 193 -11.88 4.88 -25.55
C HIS A 193 -11.82 3.38 -25.24
N ARG A 194 -11.63 2.54 -26.26
CA ARG A 194 -11.55 1.08 -26.12
C ARG A 194 -10.39 0.55 -26.94
N SER A 195 -9.46 -0.13 -26.29
CA SER A 195 -8.34 -0.83 -26.92
C SER A 195 -8.47 -2.32 -26.67
N THR A 196 -8.61 -3.11 -27.73
CA THR A 196 -8.74 -4.57 -27.67
C THR A 196 -7.55 -5.25 -28.32
N PHE A 197 -6.94 -6.22 -27.64
CA PHE A 197 -5.85 -7.03 -28.20
C PHE A 197 -6.00 -8.49 -27.77
N GLU A 198 -5.48 -9.38 -28.61
CA GLU A 198 -5.52 -10.82 -28.38
C GLU A 198 -4.22 -11.30 -27.76
N VAL A 199 -4.33 -12.09 -26.71
CA VAL A 199 -3.23 -12.79 -26.05
C VAL A 199 -3.40 -14.28 -26.29
N SER A 200 -2.44 -14.91 -26.97
CA SER A 200 -2.45 -16.36 -27.17
C SER A 200 -2.29 -17.07 -25.83
N THR A 201 -3.13 -18.07 -25.55
CA THR A 201 -2.97 -18.90 -24.36
C THR A 201 -2.10 -20.11 -24.68
N HIS A 202 -1.15 -20.42 -23.81
CA HIS A 202 -0.12 -21.42 -24.08
C HIS A 202 -0.49 -22.82 -23.57
N SER A 203 -1.33 -22.90 -22.54
CA SER A 203 -1.85 -24.16 -22.05
C SER A 203 -2.80 -24.76 -23.10
N GLY A 204 -2.34 -25.81 -23.77
CA GLY A 204 -3.06 -26.41 -24.90
C GLY A 204 -4.37 -27.08 -24.50
N LYS A 205 -5.30 -27.20 -25.45
CA LYS A 205 -6.61 -27.92 -25.37
C LYS A 205 -6.53 -29.40 -24.91
N SER A 206 -5.35 -29.94 -24.63
CA SER A 206 -5.00 -31.37 -24.63
C SER A 206 -4.57 -31.94 -23.26
N ARG A 207 -5.14 -31.49 -22.14
CA ARG A 207 -4.95 -32.18 -20.83
C ARG A 207 -6.24 -32.35 -20.03
N ARG A 208 -7.38 -32.51 -20.71
CA ARG A 208 -8.68 -32.77 -20.06
C ARG A 208 -8.72 -34.06 -19.21
N SER A 209 -7.75 -34.98 -19.36
CA SER A 209 -7.71 -36.24 -18.61
C SER A 209 -6.63 -36.32 -17.53
N ASN A 210 -5.67 -35.39 -17.49
CA ASN A 210 -4.64 -35.33 -16.46
C ASN A 210 -4.60 -33.89 -15.97
N LEU A 211 -5.51 -33.57 -15.04
CA LEU A 211 -5.42 -32.40 -14.19
C LEU A 211 -3.98 -32.38 -13.67
N LYS A 212 -3.12 -31.53 -14.23
CA LYS A 212 -1.82 -31.28 -13.63
C LYS A 212 -2.17 -30.77 -12.26
N ARG A 213 -1.99 -31.60 -11.23
CA ARG A 213 -2.26 -31.22 -9.84
C ARG A 213 -1.28 -30.15 -9.37
N ARG A 214 -0.45 -29.60 -10.26
CA ARG A 214 0.60 -28.62 -9.99
C ARG A 214 0.46 -27.43 -10.91
N VAL A 215 0.54 -26.25 -10.34
CA VAL A 215 0.65 -24.97 -11.03
C VAL A 215 2.08 -24.48 -10.93
N THR A 216 2.68 -24.11 -12.06
CA THR A 216 3.98 -23.45 -12.12
C THR A 216 3.80 -21.95 -11.94
N THR A 217 4.36 -21.39 -10.86
CA THR A 217 4.38 -19.94 -10.61
C THR A 217 5.41 -19.22 -11.48
N GLU A 218 5.34 -17.89 -11.54
CA GLU A 218 6.32 -17.01 -12.20
C GLU A 218 7.79 -17.31 -11.80
N ASN A 219 8.00 -17.77 -10.57
CA ASN A 219 9.33 -18.13 -10.05
C ASN A 219 9.77 -19.56 -10.39
N GLY A 220 9.01 -20.29 -11.23
CA GLY A 220 9.27 -21.69 -11.56
C GLY A 220 8.97 -22.68 -10.43
N ARG A 221 8.36 -22.24 -9.33
CA ARG A 221 7.91 -23.16 -8.26
C ARG A 221 6.64 -23.86 -8.68
N GLU A 222 6.63 -25.18 -8.56
CA GLU A 222 5.42 -26.01 -8.70
C GLU A 222 4.68 -26.07 -7.37
N LEU A 223 3.41 -25.67 -7.37
CA LEU A 223 2.53 -25.74 -6.20
C LEU A 223 1.39 -26.70 -6.48
N ASP A 224 1.16 -27.66 -5.57
CA ASP A 224 0.05 -28.58 -5.70
C ASP A 224 -1.29 -27.83 -5.50
N ILE A 225 -2.24 -28.01 -6.43
CA ILE A 225 -3.57 -27.38 -6.45
C ILE A 225 -4.34 -27.76 -5.17
N GLU A 226 -4.10 -28.95 -4.61
CA GLU A 226 -4.70 -29.38 -3.33
C GLU A 226 -4.32 -28.48 -2.14
N LEU A 227 -3.17 -27.80 -2.16
CA LEU A 227 -2.78 -26.84 -1.13
C LEU A 227 -3.50 -25.48 -1.28
N ILE A 228 -3.96 -25.18 -2.50
CA ILE A 228 -4.74 -23.98 -2.85
C ILE A 228 -6.22 -24.17 -2.49
N GLN A 229 -6.68 -25.41 -2.29
CA GLN A 229 -8.05 -25.73 -1.92
C GLN A 229 -8.39 -25.12 -0.54
N THR A 230 -9.26 -24.12 -0.54
CA THR A 230 -9.87 -23.55 0.66
C THR A 230 -11.34 -23.92 0.81
N SER A 231 -11.98 -24.52 -0.21
CA SER A 231 -13.28 -25.19 -0.09
C SER A 231 -13.62 -26.09 -1.29
N SER A 232 -14.62 -26.96 -1.09
CA SER A 232 -15.24 -27.87 -2.07
C SER A 232 -15.87 -27.18 -3.30
N ILE A 233 -15.90 -25.84 -3.36
CA ILE A 233 -16.38 -25.08 -4.52
C ILE A 233 -15.28 -24.91 -5.57
N THR A 234 -14.00 -24.91 -5.15
CA THR A 234 -12.86 -24.76 -6.07
C THR A 234 -12.71 -25.93 -7.04
N THR A 235 -13.18 -27.12 -6.66
CA THR A 235 -13.19 -28.31 -7.53
C THR A 235 -14.15 -28.15 -8.71
N ASP A 236 -15.37 -27.66 -8.49
CA ASP A 236 -16.38 -27.59 -9.56
C ASP A 236 -16.08 -26.45 -10.54
N VAL A 237 -15.47 -25.36 -10.07
CA VAL A 237 -15.08 -24.23 -10.93
C VAL A 237 -13.84 -24.56 -11.76
N MET A 238 -12.82 -25.26 -11.22
CA MET A 238 -11.67 -25.70 -12.04
C MET A 238 -12.03 -26.81 -13.02
N VAL A 239 -12.99 -27.67 -12.67
CA VAL A 239 -13.44 -28.78 -13.53
C VAL A 239 -14.40 -28.29 -14.63
N GLY A 240 -15.11 -27.17 -14.40
CA GLY A 240 -16.07 -26.59 -15.36
C GLY A 240 -15.60 -25.35 -16.14
N ALA A 241 -14.47 -24.74 -15.80
CA ALA A 241 -14.00 -23.52 -16.46
C ALA A 241 -13.24 -23.83 -17.76
N ASP A 242 -13.84 -23.49 -18.89
CA ASP A 242 -13.17 -23.53 -20.19
C ASP A 242 -12.07 -22.48 -20.38
N ASN A 243 -11.84 -21.60 -19.39
CA ASN A 243 -10.79 -20.59 -19.44
C ASN A 243 -9.49 -21.12 -18.82
N PRO A 244 -8.38 -21.23 -19.58
CA PRO A 244 -7.10 -21.68 -19.06
C PRO A 244 -6.40 -20.70 -18.10
N ALA A 245 -6.79 -19.42 -18.10
CA ALA A 245 -6.18 -18.41 -17.26
C ALA A 245 -6.75 -18.44 -15.83
N LEU A 246 -5.86 -18.52 -14.85
CA LEU A 246 -6.18 -18.46 -13.42
C LEU A 246 -6.42 -17.02 -12.95
N TRP A 247 -5.56 -16.09 -13.34
CA TRP A 247 -5.67 -14.66 -13.02
C TRP A 247 -4.90 -13.78 -13.99
N ILE A 248 -5.21 -12.49 -14.00
CA ILE A 248 -4.55 -11.46 -14.81
C ILE A 248 -4.05 -10.32 -13.90
N ARG A 249 -2.83 -9.87 -14.14
CA ARG A 249 -2.20 -8.74 -13.43
C ARG A 249 -1.70 -7.71 -14.42
N VAL A 250 -1.80 -6.43 -14.07
CA VAL A 250 -1.12 -5.34 -14.79
C VAL A 250 0.19 -5.01 -14.07
N ASN A 251 1.30 -5.04 -14.80
CA ASN A 251 2.64 -4.72 -14.31
C ASN A 251 2.86 -3.20 -14.37
N LEU A 252 2.29 -2.47 -13.41
CA LEU A 252 2.34 -1.00 -13.40
C LEU A 252 3.78 -0.45 -13.43
N GLU A 253 4.74 -1.20 -12.88
CA GLU A 253 6.17 -0.89 -12.91
C GLU A 253 6.82 -1.01 -14.30
N LEU A 254 6.13 -1.64 -15.25
CA LEU A 254 6.54 -1.81 -16.65
C LEU A 254 5.72 -0.92 -17.60
N CYS A 255 4.70 -0.25 -17.08
CA CYS A 255 3.85 0.66 -17.84
C CYS A 255 4.53 2.03 -18.03
N THR A 256 4.25 2.67 -19.17
CA THR A 256 4.81 4.00 -19.53
C THR A 256 3.84 5.15 -19.28
N PHE A 257 2.88 4.95 -18.38
CA PHE A 257 1.89 5.95 -17.97
C PHE A 257 1.76 5.99 -16.44
N TYR A 258 1.24 7.12 -15.95
CA TYR A 258 0.77 7.22 -14.57
C TYR A 258 -0.75 7.13 -14.54
N GLY A 259 -1.29 6.33 -13.62
CA GLY A 259 -2.71 6.04 -13.61
C GLY A 259 -3.08 4.92 -12.66
N ASN A 260 -4.34 4.49 -12.75
CA ASN A 260 -4.86 3.34 -12.03
C ASN A 260 -5.56 2.41 -13.02
N VAL A 261 -5.41 1.10 -12.81
CA VAL A 261 -6.12 0.09 -13.60
C VAL A 261 -7.04 -0.70 -12.68
N ARG A 262 -8.33 -0.61 -12.94
CA ARG A 262 -9.34 -1.46 -12.32
C ARG A 262 -9.40 -2.76 -13.11
N ILE A 263 -9.16 -3.89 -12.45
CA ILE A 263 -9.21 -5.22 -13.07
C ILE A 263 -10.55 -5.85 -12.72
N ILE A 264 -11.32 -6.23 -13.74
CA ILE A 264 -12.55 -7.01 -13.58
C ILE A 264 -12.19 -8.48 -13.77
N GLN A 265 -12.07 -9.21 -12.66
CA GLN A 265 -11.86 -10.66 -12.63
C GLN A 265 -12.72 -11.29 -11.55
N SER A 266 -12.96 -12.60 -11.65
CA SER A 266 -13.80 -13.35 -10.71
C SER A 266 -13.15 -13.46 -9.32
N ASP A 267 -13.97 -13.73 -8.30
CA ASP A 267 -13.50 -13.93 -6.92
C ASP A 267 -12.49 -15.08 -6.83
N SER A 268 -12.73 -16.17 -7.58
CA SER A 268 -11.79 -17.29 -7.71
C SER A 268 -10.43 -16.86 -8.27
N ALA A 269 -10.41 -15.96 -9.27
CA ALA A 269 -9.15 -15.44 -9.82
C ALA A 269 -8.37 -14.63 -8.78
N TRP A 270 -9.04 -13.82 -7.97
CA TRP A 270 -8.41 -13.10 -6.86
C TRP A 270 -7.86 -14.05 -5.79
N TYR A 271 -8.56 -15.15 -5.48
CA TYR A 271 -8.04 -16.18 -4.59
C TYR A 271 -6.80 -16.85 -5.14
N TYR A 272 -6.80 -17.28 -6.41
CA TYR A 272 -5.62 -17.84 -7.06
C TYR A 272 -4.44 -16.85 -7.06
N GLN A 273 -4.71 -15.59 -7.37
CA GLN A 273 -3.68 -14.56 -7.34
C GLN A 273 -3.09 -14.43 -5.93
N SER A 274 -3.90 -14.32 -4.89
CA SER A 274 -3.37 -14.19 -3.51
C SER A 274 -2.51 -15.37 -3.05
N MET A 275 -2.67 -16.56 -3.62
CA MET A 275 -1.89 -17.75 -3.25
C MET A 275 -0.64 -17.97 -4.11
N LEU A 276 -0.73 -17.67 -5.40
CA LEU A 276 0.30 -18.00 -6.39
C LEU A 276 1.22 -16.83 -6.74
N GLU A 277 0.82 -15.61 -6.39
CA GLU A 277 1.48 -14.39 -6.80
C GLU A 277 2.86 -14.23 -6.18
N SER A 278 3.83 -14.01 -7.06
CA SER A 278 5.24 -13.90 -6.72
C SER A 278 5.66 -12.46 -6.41
N THR A 279 4.97 -11.48 -7.02
CA THR A 279 5.34 -10.08 -6.92
C THR A 279 4.69 -9.43 -5.70
N PRO A 280 5.45 -8.67 -4.88
CA PRO A 280 4.90 -8.04 -3.68
C PRO A 280 3.70 -7.11 -3.96
N LEU A 281 3.74 -6.36 -5.07
CA LEU A 281 2.68 -5.42 -5.44
C LEU A 281 1.41 -6.13 -5.92
N GLY A 282 1.54 -7.12 -6.81
CA GLY A 282 0.42 -7.95 -7.24
C GLY A 282 -0.23 -8.67 -6.06
N HIS A 283 0.60 -9.20 -5.16
CA HIS A 283 0.12 -9.99 -4.03
C HIS A 283 -0.65 -9.10 -3.06
N LEU A 284 -0.09 -7.93 -2.73
CA LEU A 284 -0.76 -6.94 -1.91
C LEU A 284 -2.08 -6.48 -2.53
N LYS A 285 -2.14 -6.28 -3.85
CA LYS A 285 -3.37 -5.89 -4.55
C LYS A 285 -4.43 -6.99 -4.47
N ALA A 286 -4.06 -8.26 -4.65
CA ALA A 286 -4.98 -9.38 -4.54
C ALA A 286 -5.57 -9.49 -3.13
N VAL A 287 -4.72 -9.48 -2.10
CA VAL A 287 -5.16 -9.56 -0.69
C VAL A 287 -6.02 -8.37 -0.28
N LYS A 288 -5.73 -7.16 -0.78
CA LYS A 288 -6.59 -5.98 -0.60
C LYS A 288 -7.97 -6.13 -1.20
N THR A 289 -8.11 -6.93 -2.25
CA THR A 289 -9.36 -7.05 -3.01
C THR A 289 -10.30 -8.07 -2.37
N ILE A 290 -9.78 -9.07 -1.64
CA ILE A 290 -10.57 -10.08 -0.90
C ILE A 290 -11.63 -9.45 0.01
N LYS A 291 -11.33 -8.32 0.66
CA LYS A 291 -12.29 -7.62 1.53
C LYS A 291 -13.57 -7.14 0.83
N SER A 292 -13.58 -7.10 -0.51
CA SER A 292 -14.74 -6.65 -1.28
C SER A 292 -15.77 -7.76 -1.54
N PHE A 293 -15.41 -9.03 -1.33
CA PHE A 293 -16.28 -10.20 -1.47
C PHE A 293 -16.11 -11.14 -0.25
N PRO A 294 -16.60 -10.74 0.94
CA PRO A 294 -16.43 -11.53 2.16
C PRO A 294 -17.11 -12.91 2.05
N SER A 295 -16.35 -13.98 2.33
CA SER A 295 -16.89 -15.35 2.42
C SER A 295 -16.14 -16.20 3.46
N GLY A 296 -16.65 -17.39 3.80
CA GLY A 296 -15.94 -18.32 4.69
C GLY A 296 -14.57 -18.72 4.13
N GLU A 297 -14.46 -18.90 2.81
CA GLU A 297 -13.21 -19.15 2.11
C GLU A 297 -12.21 -18.01 2.25
N SER A 298 -12.68 -16.76 2.17
CA SER A 298 -11.84 -15.58 2.39
C SER A 298 -11.18 -15.65 3.76
N ILE A 299 -11.93 -16.02 4.80
CA ILE A 299 -11.43 -16.08 6.18
C ILE A 299 -10.34 -17.16 6.31
N VAL A 300 -10.58 -18.37 5.79
CA VAL A 300 -9.62 -19.48 5.81
C VAL A 300 -8.34 -19.10 5.04
N LEU A 301 -8.50 -18.53 3.85
CA LEU A 301 -7.40 -18.08 3.00
C LEU A 301 -6.53 -17.02 3.70
N LEU A 302 -7.16 -15.99 4.25
CA LEU A 302 -6.44 -14.92 4.97
C LEU A 302 -5.71 -15.50 6.20
N GLY A 303 -6.33 -16.42 6.93
CA GLY A 303 -5.68 -17.13 8.04
C GLY A 303 -4.41 -17.90 7.61
N LYS A 304 -4.48 -18.62 6.47
CA LYS A 304 -3.30 -19.30 5.89
C LYS A 304 -2.19 -18.30 5.53
N LEU A 305 -2.54 -17.18 4.87
CA LEU A 305 -1.56 -16.13 4.49
C LEU A 305 -0.90 -15.47 5.71
N ILE A 306 -1.65 -15.24 6.78
CA ILE A 306 -1.13 -14.65 8.03
C ILE A 306 -0.13 -15.57 8.72
N LYS A 307 -0.37 -16.89 8.72
CA LYS A 307 0.54 -17.89 9.30
C LYS A 307 1.78 -18.15 8.43
N ASN A 308 1.74 -17.80 7.14
CA ASN A 308 2.84 -18.04 6.22
C ASN A 308 4.03 -17.10 6.48
N LYS A 309 5.10 -17.63 7.08
CA LYS A 309 6.34 -16.89 7.39
C LYS A 309 7.12 -16.47 6.14
N SER A 310 6.90 -17.12 5.00
CA SER A 310 7.58 -16.75 3.74
C SER A 310 6.96 -15.52 3.05
N CYS A 311 5.77 -15.10 3.47
CA CYS A 311 5.11 -13.92 2.94
C CYS A 311 5.73 -12.64 3.51
N TRP A 312 5.90 -11.64 2.63
CA TRP A 312 6.32 -10.30 3.04
C TRP A 312 5.39 -9.72 4.11
N TYR A 313 5.93 -9.05 5.13
CA TYR A 313 5.15 -8.64 6.30
C TYR A 313 3.97 -7.73 5.96
N GLN A 314 4.05 -6.87 4.93
CA GLN A 314 2.93 -6.02 4.50
C GLN A 314 1.76 -6.84 3.95
N ILE A 315 2.03 -7.97 3.31
CA ILE A 315 0.99 -8.90 2.85
C ILE A 315 0.27 -9.50 4.07
N ARG A 316 1.04 -9.98 5.05
CA ARG A 316 0.48 -10.51 6.31
C ARG A 316 -0.32 -9.44 7.07
N SER A 317 0.20 -8.21 7.09
CA SER A 317 -0.44 -7.04 7.71
C SER A 317 -1.77 -6.72 7.04
N GLU A 318 -1.80 -6.69 5.71
CA GLU A 318 -3.04 -6.45 4.96
C GLU A 318 -4.01 -7.62 5.08
N ALA A 319 -3.52 -8.85 5.06
CA ALA A 319 -4.36 -10.03 5.26
C ALA A 319 -5.05 -9.98 6.62
N PHE A 320 -4.33 -9.60 7.68
CA PHE A 320 -4.89 -9.46 9.03
C PHE A 320 -5.90 -8.30 9.10
N ARG A 321 -5.64 -7.16 8.45
CA ARG A 321 -6.61 -6.05 8.35
C ARG A 321 -7.88 -6.47 7.60
N SER A 322 -7.74 -7.15 6.46
CA SER A 322 -8.87 -7.69 5.70
C SER A 322 -9.65 -8.70 6.54
N LEU A 323 -8.97 -9.56 7.29
CA LEU A 323 -9.60 -10.54 8.16
C LEU A 323 -10.46 -9.86 9.23
N VAL A 324 -9.93 -8.87 9.95
CA VAL A 324 -10.68 -8.09 10.93
C VAL A 324 -11.87 -7.37 10.29
N PHE A 325 -11.67 -6.76 9.12
CA PHE A 325 -12.72 -6.09 8.38
C PHE A 325 -13.88 -7.02 8.04
N ILE A 326 -13.58 -8.20 7.49
CA ILE A 326 -14.58 -9.23 7.15
C ILE A 326 -15.27 -9.72 8.43
N TYR A 327 -14.49 -10.01 9.48
CA TYR A 327 -15.01 -10.50 10.76
C TYR A 327 -16.06 -9.55 11.36
N ASN A 328 -15.84 -8.24 11.26
CA ASN A 328 -16.76 -7.20 11.71
C ASN A 328 -18.05 -7.04 10.88
N GLN A 329 -18.14 -7.69 9.72
CA GLN A 329 -19.33 -7.71 8.86
C GLN A 329 -20.22 -8.92 9.10
N LEU A 330 -19.71 -9.95 9.79
CA LEU A 330 -20.45 -11.16 10.08
C LEU A 330 -21.53 -10.93 11.15
N SER A 331 -22.54 -11.79 11.15
CA SER A 331 -23.50 -11.86 12.25
C SER A 331 -22.83 -12.44 13.50
N ASN A 332 -23.33 -12.10 14.69
CA ASN A 332 -22.79 -12.65 15.94
C ASN A 332 -22.79 -14.20 15.94
N ASP A 333 -23.81 -14.83 15.36
CA ASP A 333 -23.94 -16.29 15.30
C ASP A 333 -22.90 -16.93 14.37
N ASP A 334 -22.57 -16.27 13.26
CA ASP A 334 -21.56 -16.75 12.32
C ASP A 334 -20.13 -16.55 12.86
N MET A 335 -19.91 -15.48 13.63
CA MET A 335 -18.64 -15.24 14.31
C MET A 335 -18.29 -16.35 15.32
N ILE A 336 -19.30 -16.97 15.94
CA ILE A 336 -19.14 -18.10 16.88
C ILE A 336 -18.76 -19.39 16.15
N LYS A 337 -19.29 -19.60 14.95
CA LYS A 337 -19.05 -20.81 14.16
C LYS A 337 -17.67 -20.86 13.51
N ILE A 338 -16.97 -19.73 13.48
CA ILE A 338 -15.61 -19.67 12.93
C ILE A 338 -14.66 -20.46 13.83
N ASP A 339 -13.91 -21.38 13.21
CA ASP A 339 -12.87 -22.13 13.87
C ASP A 339 -11.86 -21.19 14.55
N LYS A 340 -11.45 -21.55 15.78
CA LYS A 340 -10.46 -20.79 16.56
C LYS A 340 -9.19 -20.47 15.77
N GLU A 341 -8.76 -21.38 14.90
CA GLU A 341 -7.58 -21.20 14.07
C GLU A 341 -7.64 -20.03 13.07
N HIS A 342 -8.85 -19.56 12.77
CA HIS A 342 -9.14 -18.48 11.84
C HIS A 342 -9.75 -17.24 12.53
N ASN A 343 -9.97 -17.31 13.84
CA ASN A 343 -10.41 -16.18 14.65
C ASN A 343 -9.27 -15.14 14.78
N PRO A 344 -9.51 -13.83 14.55
CA PRO A 344 -8.44 -12.82 14.62
C PRO A 344 -7.67 -12.77 15.96
N ILE A 345 -8.37 -12.95 17.08
CA ILE A 345 -7.78 -12.88 18.42
C ILE A 345 -6.92 -14.12 18.67
N ASP A 346 -7.46 -15.31 18.42
CA ASP A 346 -6.73 -16.57 18.62
C ASP A 346 -5.55 -16.70 17.64
N LEU A 347 -5.72 -16.20 16.41
CA LEU A 347 -4.64 -16.12 15.44
C LEU A 347 -3.52 -15.20 15.91
N TYR A 348 -3.83 -14.02 16.45
CA TYR A 348 -2.84 -13.14 17.07
C TYR A 348 -2.12 -13.85 18.23
N ARG A 349 -2.88 -14.46 19.15
CA ARG A 349 -2.33 -15.18 20.31
C ARG A 349 -1.40 -16.30 19.87
N SER A 350 -1.76 -17.07 18.84
CA SER A 350 -0.94 -18.18 18.34
C SER A 350 0.44 -17.73 17.85
N ILE A 351 0.56 -16.49 17.36
CA ILE A 351 1.81 -15.93 16.83
C ILE A 351 2.59 -15.23 17.94
N PHE A 352 1.94 -14.36 18.72
CA PHE A 352 2.59 -13.38 19.59
C PHE A 352 2.48 -13.65 21.10
N CYS A 353 1.65 -14.60 21.53
CA CYS A 353 1.51 -14.98 22.93
C CYS A 353 2.19 -16.32 23.24
N LEU A 354 2.43 -16.59 24.53
CA LEU A 354 3.08 -17.82 24.99
C LEU A 354 2.23 -19.06 24.64
N SER A 355 2.86 -20.12 24.16
CA SER A 355 2.15 -21.34 23.73
C SER A 355 1.39 -22.03 24.88
N ASN A 356 1.97 -22.02 26.09
CA ASN A 356 1.36 -22.63 27.28
C ASN A 356 0.38 -21.69 28.00
N TYR A 357 0.53 -20.38 27.81
CA TYR A 357 -0.29 -19.35 28.43
C TYR A 357 -0.70 -18.31 27.37
N PRO A 358 -1.68 -18.62 26.49
CA PRO A 358 -2.03 -17.78 25.34
C PRO A 358 -2.57 -16.38 25.70
N GLU A 359 -2.89 -16.16 26.97
CA GLU A 359 -3.29 -14.86 27.50
C GLU A 359 -2.10 -13.91 27.68
N LEU A 360 -0.90 -14.44 27.90
CA LEU A 360 0.29 -13.65 28.19
C LEU A 360 1.14 -13.40 26.93
N PRO A 361 1.61 -12.16 26.70
CA PRO A 361 2.49 -11.85 25.58
C PRO A 361 3.83 -12.57 25.69
N LYS A 362 4.45 -12.87 24.54
CA LYS A 362 5.89 -13.14 24.48
C LYS A 362 6.65 -11.84 24.67
N ILE A 363 7.88 -11.96 25.18
CA ILE A 363 8.88 -10.88 25.09
C ILE A 363 9.06 -10.52 23.62
N ASN A 364 9.13 -9.23 23.31
CA ASN A 364 9.28 -8.80 21.92
C ASN A 364 10.61 -9.28 21.37
N ASP A 365 10.58 -9.93 20.22
CA ASP A 365 11.78 -10.40 19.53
C ASP A 365 12.13 -9.42 18.41
N PHE A 366 13.23 -8.70 18.59
CA PHE A 366 13.72 -7.72 17.60
C PHE A 366 14.63 -8.35 16.54
N SER A 367 14.90 -9.66 16.59
CA SER A 367 15.70 -10.36 15.57
C SER A 367 14.95 -10.46 14.23
N ASP A 368 13.63 -10.59 14.26
CA ASP A 368 12.75 -10.53 13.09
C ASP A 368 11.97 -9.22 13.04
N VAL A 369 12.62 -8.19 12.49
CA VAL A 369 12.03 -6.86 12.29
C VAL A 369 10.75 -6.91 11.44
N SER A 370 10.65 -7.88 10.51
CA SER A 370 9.45 -8.05 9.67
C SER A 370 8.26 -8.53 10.50
N LEU A 371 8.49 -9.49 11.41
CA LEU A 371 7.47 -9.96 12.34
C LEU A 371 7.04 -8.87 13.33
N TYR A 372 7.99 -8.07 13.82
CA TYR A 372 7.70 -6.92 14.68
C TYR A 372 6.80 -5.88 13.99
N PHE A 373 7.12 -5.48 12.76
CA PHE A 373 6.24 -4.55 12.02
C PHE A 373 4.85 -5.14 11.79
N PHE A 374 4.76 -6.44 11.47
CA PHE A 374 3.47 -7.12 11.38
C PHE A 374 2.71 -7.07 12.72
N GLN A 375 3.37 -7.30 13.86
CA GLN A 375 2.76 -7.22 15.19
C GLN A 375 2.12 -5.86 15.45
N LEU A 376 2.81 -4.77 15.16
CA LEU A 376 2.28 -3.41 15.31
C LEU A 376 1.03 -3.19 14.44
N THR A 377 1.03 -3.70 13.22
CA THR A 377 -0.15 -3.59 12.35
C THR A 377 -1.31 -4.45 12.81
N ALA A 378 -1.04 -5.63 13.38
CA ALA A 378 -2.06 -6.52 13.91
C ALA A 378 -2.72 -5.92 15.16
N ILE A 379 -1.94 -5.32 16.07
CA ILE A 379 -2.42 -4.54 17.22
C ILE A 379 -3.39 -3.43 16.77
N LYS A 380 -3.00 -2.63 15.78
CA LYS A 380 -3.85 -1.57 15.21
C LYS A 380 -5.09 -2.11 14.50
N ALA A 381 -5.05 -3.33 13.96
CA ALA A 381 -6.24 -3.94 13.37
C ALA A 381 -7.19 -4.43 14.47
N ILE A 382 -6.68 -5.05 15.54
CA ILE A 382 -7.45 -5.57 16.67
C ILE A 382 -8.27 -4.47 17.36
N SER A 383 -7.77 -3.23 17.43
CA SER A 383 -8.54 -2.12 17.99
C SER A 383 -9.85 -1.84 17.26
N GLY A 384 -9.93 -2.20 15.97
CA GLY A 384 -11.14 -2.08 15.17
C GLY A 384 -12.15 -3.20 15.36
N LEU A 385 -11.87 -4.26 16.14
CA LEU A 385 -12.79 -5.36 16.35
C LEU A 385 -14.02 -4.92 17.15
N LYS A 386 -15.20 -5.19 16.62
CA LYS A 386 -16.47 -4.90 17.29
C LYS A 386 -16.64 -5.79 18.52
N MET A 387 -17.20 -5.22 19.58
CA MET A 387 -17.61 -5.99 20.75
C MET A 387 -18.77 -6.93 20.38
N VAL A 388 -18.56 -8.22 20.60
CA VAL A 388 -19.62 -9.24 20.50
C VAL A 388 -19.94 -9.77 21.89
N LEU A 389 -21.20 -9.62 22.29
CA LEU A 389 -21.74 -10.22 23.50
C LEU A 389 -22.26 -11.61 23.15
N LEU A 390 -21.53 -12.64 23.57
CA LEU A 390 -22.03 -14.00 23.54
C LEU A 390 -23.07 -14.17 24.65
N LYS A 391 -24.30 -14.48 24.27
CA LYS A 391 -25.32 -14.94 25.22
C LYS A 391 -25.05 -16.40 25.59
N GLU A 392 -23.99 -16.66 26.35
CA GLU A 392 -23.84 -17.93 27.07
C GLU A 392 -24.33 -17.76 28.52
N VAL A 393 -25.11 -18.73 29.00
CA VAL A 393 -25.96 -18.67 30.19
C VAL A 393 -25.20 -18.47 31.52
N LEU A 394 -23.86 -18.60 31.54
CA LEU A 394 -23.11 -18.62 32.81
C LEU A 394 -21.90 -17.68 32.88
N LYS A 395 -21.32 -17.24 31.75
CA LYS A 395 -20.32 -16.16 31.69
C LYS A 395 -20.39 -15.48 30.32
N PRO A 396 -20.61 -14.16 30.23
CA PRO A 396 -20.51 -13.46 28.96
C PRO A 396 -19.04 -13.53 28.51
N ARG A 397 -18.72 -14.40 27.56
CA ARG A 397 -17.45 -14.31 26.84
C ARG A 397 -17.57 -13.11 25.91
N VAL A 398 -16.90 -12.03 26.26
CA VAL A 398 -16.83 -10.84 25.42
C VAL A 398 -15.70 -11.09 24.42
N PHE A 399 -16.03 -11.27 23.14
CA PHE A 399 -15.00 -11.21 22.10
C PHE A 399 -14.58 -9.75 22.01
N LEU A 400 -13.48 -9.41 22.68
CA LEU A 400 -13.07 -8.04 22.82
C LEU A 400 -11.61 -7.85 22.41
N GLY A 401 -11.40 -7.11 21.32
CA GLY A 401 -10.07 -6.63 20.97
C GLY A 401 -9.45 -5.84 22.12
N TYR A 402 -10.24 -5.01 22.82
CA TYR A 402 -9.78 -4.23 23.97
C TYR A 402 -9.21 -5.08 25.12
N GLU A 403 -9.80 -6.23 25.46
CA GLU A 403 -9.29 -7.08 26.56
C GLU A 403 -7.92 -7.62 26.20
N LEU A 404 -7.76 -8.14 24.99
CA LEU A 404 -6.45 -8.57 24.50
C LEU A 404 -5.46 -7.40 24.54
N LEU A 405 -5.81 -6.23 24.00
CA LEU A 405 -4.91 -5.07 23.98
C LEU A 405 -4.52 -4.61 25.39
N ARG A 406 -5.46 -4.63 26.34
CA ARG A 406 -5.22 -4.30 27.74
C ARG A 406 -4.28 -5.31 28.39
N THR A 407 -4.53 -6.61 28.23
CA THR A 407 -3.63 -7.66 28.73
C THR A 407 -2.23 -7.52 28.13
N LEU A 408 -2.12 -7.23 26.83
CA LEU A 408 -0.83 -6.99 26.19
C LEU A 408 -0.12 -5.77 26.81
N TYR A 409 -0.83 -4.71 27.17
CA TYR A 409 -0.23 -3.53 27.80
C TYR A 409 0.21 -3.79 29.24
N GLU A 410 -0.64 -4.41 30.06
CA GLU A 410 -0.38 -4.67 31.48
C GLU A 410 0.73 -5.70 31.71
N TYR A 411 0.84 -6.71 30.83
CA TYR A 411 1.80 -7.81 30.97
C TYR A 411 2.98 -7.72 30.00
N ASN A 412 3.19 -6.57 29.34
CA ASN A 412 4.35 -6.37 28.49
C ASN A 412 5.62 -6.18 29.33
N ASP A 413 6.44 -7.22 29.41
CA ASP A 413 7.78 -7.18 30.00
C ASP A 413 8.85 -7.29 28.92
N ASN A 414 9.54 -6.18 28.65
CA ASN A 414 10.69 -6.10 27.75
C ASN A 414 11.98 -5.70 28.48
N ALA A 415 12.05 -5.83 29.80
CA ALA A 415 13.22 -5.41 30.58
C ALA A 415 14.51 -6.17 30.22
N SER A 416 14.38 -7.38 29.68
CA SER A 416 15.52 -8.22 29.25
C SER A 416 16.05 -7.91 27.85
N ASN A 417 15.35 -7.06 27.08
CA ASN A 417 15.76 -6.71 25.72
C ASN A 417 16.83 -5.62 25.70
N CYS A 418 17.74 -5.69 24.71
CA CYS A 418 18.74 -4.64 24.48
C CYS A 418 18.18 -3.40 23.77
N TYR A 419 16.99 -3.50 23.18
CA TYR A 419 16.30 -2.41 22.50
C TYR A 419 15.06 -1.98 23.29
N GLU A 420 14.81 -0.68 23.31
CA GLU A 420 13.59 -0.12 23.86
C GLU A 420 12.38 -0.40 22.96
N ASP A 421 11.24 -0.77 23.56
CA ASP A 421 10.01 -1.13 22.87
C ASP A 421 9.01 0.05 22.78
N CYS A 422 9.50 1.29 22.80
CA CYS A 422 8.67 2.51 22.85
C CYS A 422 7.64 2.57 21.70
N CYS A 423 7.99 2.13 20.49
CA CYS A 423 7.07 2.00 19.35
C CYS A 423 5.94 0.99 19.60
N TYR A 424 6.21 -0.10 20.31
CA TYR A 424 5.22 -1.12 20.68
C TYR A 424 4.26 -0.56 21.74
N ARG A 425 4.80 0.07 22.77
CA ARG A 425 4.00 0.73 23.83
C ARG A 425 3.13 1.85 23.28
N ALA A 426 3.69 2.71 22.42
CA ALA A 426 2.94 3.75 21.71
C ALA A 426 1.82 3.17 20.85
N CYS A 427 2.08 2.05 20.17
CA CYS A 427 1.08 1.36 19.37
C CYS A 427 -0.05 0.76 20.23
N LEU A 428 0.27 0.12 21.36
CA LEU A 428 -0.72 -0.45 22.27
C LEU A 428 -1.59 0.64 22.89
N ILE A 429 -1.01 1.68 23.48
CA ILE A 429 -1.81 2.74 24.12
C ILE A 429 -2.72 3.43 23.11
N GLY A 430 -2.19 3.75 21.91
CA GLY A 430 -2.99 4.30 20.82
C GLY A 430 -4.13 3.38 20.37
N ALA A 431 -3.84 2.08 20.23
CA ALA A 431 -4.83 1.07 19.83
C ALA A 431 -5.92 0.85 20.89
N ILE A 432 -5.58 0.89 22.18
CA ILE A 432 -6.57 0.83 23.27
C ILE A 432 -7.53 2.02 23.16
N GLY A 433 -7.00 3.23 22.93
CA GLY A 433 -7.84 4.41 22.68
C GLY A 433 -8.69 4.30 21.41
N ASP A 434 -8.17 3.71 20.33
CA ASP A 434 -8.91 3.45 19.09
C ASP A 434 -10.04 2.43 19.25
N SER A 435 -9.98 1.59 20.27
CA SER A 435 -10.99 0.57 20.53
C SER A 435 -12.23 1.10 21.27
N LEU A 436 -12.16 2.28 21.89
CA LEU A 436 -13.27 2.86 22.67
C LEU A 436 -14.60 2.91 21.91
N PRO A 437 -14.67 3.35 20.63
CA PRO A 437 -15.94 3.38 19.88
C PRO A 437 -16.59 2.00 19.68
N GLN A 438 -15.86 0.91 19.89
CA GLN A 438 -16.36 -0.46 19.77
C GLN A 438 -17.01 -0.99 21.06
N LEU A 439 -16.82 -0.30 22.20
CA LEU A 439 -17.28 -0.72 23.53
C LEU A 439 -18.67 -0.17 23.85
N LYS A 440 -19.36 -0.78 24.84
CA LYS A 440 -20.68 -0.32 25.32
C LYS A 440 -20.71 -0.24 26.85
N ASN A 441 -21.57 0.65 27.37
CA ASN A 441 -21.95 0.78 28.78
C ASN A 441 -20.74 0.79 29.74
N ASP A 442 -20.76 -0.07 30.76
CA ASP A 442 -19.81 -0.06 31.88
C ASP A 442 -18.36 -0.29 31.43
N LEU A 443 -18.17 -1.19 30.46
CA LEU A 443 -16.84 -1.47 29.90
C LEU A 443 -16.24 -0.26 29.18
N LEU A 444 -17.07 0.58 28.56
CA LEU A 444 -16.63 1.82 27.93
C LEU A 444 -16.18 2.84 29.00
N ASN A 445 -16.90 2.94 30.12
CA ASN A 445 -16.52 3.82 31.22
C ASN A 445 -15.17 3.38 31.82
N ASP A 446 -15.04 2.10 32.16
CA ASP A 446 -13.80 1.54 32.71
C ASP A 446 -12.62 1.74 31.74
N ALA A 447 -12.83 1.48 30.44
CA ALA A 447 -11.82 1.68 29.42
C ALA A 447 -11.43 3.14 29.25
N SER A 448 -12.39 4.07 29.32
CA SER A 448 -12.12 5.50 29.21
C SER A 448 -11.23 6.01 30.36
N VAL A 449 -11.49 5.54 31.58
CA VAL A 449 -10.69 5.85 32.78
C VAL A 449 -9.28 5.27 32.66
N PHE A 450 -9.18 4.02 32.19
CA PHE A 450 -7.88 3.38 31.94
C PHE A 450 -7.06 4.16 30.91
N VAL A 451 -7.65 4.48 29.75
CA VAL A 451 -6.97 5.23 28.68
C VAL A 451 -6.52 6.61 29.17
N LEU A 452 -7.36 7.32 29.93
CA LEU A 452 -7.01 8.62 30.50
C LEU A 452 -5.80 8.50 31.44
N THR A 453 -5.88 7.56 32.38
CA THR A 453 -4.86 7.35 33.42
C THR A 453 -3.52 6.98 32.79
N GLU A 454 -3.50 5.99 31.90
CA GLU A 454 -2.27 5.54 31.26
C GLU A 454 -1.70 6.56 30.28
N SER A 455 -2.54 7.37 29.62
CA SER A 455 -2.05 8.45 28.75
C SER A 455 -1.35 9.53 29.56
N LEU A 456 -1.94 9.96 30.68
CA LEU A 456 -1.32 10.95 31.57
C LEU A 456 -0.05 10.41 32.24
N ASN A 457 -0.06 9.14 32.66
CA ASN A 457 1.13 8.48 33.23
C ASN A 457 2.24 8.39 32.20
N SER A 458 1.93 8.01 30.95
CA SER A 458 2.93 7.93 29.88
C SER A 458 3.59 9.27 29.59
N MET A 459 2.82 10.37 29.57
CA MET A 459 3.36 11.72 29.41
C MET A 459 4.26 12.12 30.59
N LYS A 460 3.87 11.83 31.83
CA LYS A 460 4.71 12.09 33.01
C LYS A 460 6.01 11.29 33.00
N ILE A 461 5.95 10.03 32.56
CA ILE A 461 7.14 9.20 32.43
C ILE A 461 8.07 9.76 31.37
N ASP A 462 7.54 10.23 30.24
CA ASP A 462 8.34 10.85 29.17
C ASP A 462 9.05 12.15 29.63
N GLU A 463 8.45 12.91 30.55
CA GLU A 463 9.11 14.06 31.18
C GLU A 463 10.30 13.65 32.07
N LEU A 464 10.22 12.49 32.73
CA LEU A 464 11.26 11.96 33.62
C LEU A 464 12.34 11.18 32.88
N CYS A 465 11.93 10.39 31.89
CA CYS A 465 12.75 9.49 31.09
C CYS A 465 12.22 9.53 29.64
N PRO A 466 12.75 10.44 28.80
CA PRO A 466 12.25 10.66 27.46
C PRO A 466 12.33 9.42 26.58
N TYR A 467 11.19 9.00 26.04
CA TYR A 467 11.11 7.99 25.00
C TYR A 467 11.75 8.50 23.72
N PHE A 468 12.26 7.59 22.90
CA PHE A 468 12.75 7.93 21.57
C PHE A 468 11.69 8.72 20.77
N HIS A 469 12.03 9.95 20.39
CA HIS A 469 11.15 10.90 19.70
C HIS A 469 9.79 11.17 20.37
N GLY A 470 9.65 10.99 21.69
CA GLY A 470 8.39 11.22 22.40
C GLY A 470 7.22 10.40 21.85
N CYS A 471 7.48 9.25 21.23
CA CYS A 471 6.48 8.49 20.47
C CYS A 471 5.31 7.98 21.31
N VAL A 472 5.54 7.63 22.59
CA VAL A 472 4.48 7.22 23.52
C VAL A 472 3.63 8.42 23.92
N SER A 473 4.23 9.57 24.21
CA SER A 473 3.52 10.83 24.47
C SER A 473 2.69 11.29 23.28
N PHE A 474 3.18 11.09 22.05
CA PHE A 474 2.41 11.37 20.85
C PHE A 474 1.11 10.55 20.80
N ALA A 475 1.18 9.25 21.11
CA ALA A 475 0.01 8.38 21.16
C ALA A 475 -0.94 8.76 22.33
N ALA A 476 -0.37 9.12 23.49
CA ALA A 476 -1.12 9.58 24.65
C ALA A 476 -1.91 10.87 24.37
N ILE A 477 -1.27 11.88 23.76
CA ILE A 477 -1.92 13.13 23.38
C ILE A 477 -3.07 12.89 22.39
N SER A 478 -2.83 12.02 21.40
CA SER A 478 -3.86 11.64 20.44
C SER A 478 -5.08 11.00 21.13
N ASN A 479 -4.85 10.19 22.18
CA ASN A 479 -5.92 9.60 22.98
C ASN A 479 -6.65 10.61 23.85
N LEU A 480 -5.97 11.61 24.43
CA LEU A 480 -6.63 12.69 25.15
C LEU A 480 -7.61 13.46 24.24
N LEU A 481 -7.20 13.77 23.01
CA LEU A 481 -8.09 14.40 22.04
C LEU A 481 -9.30 13.51 21.69
N LYS A 482 -9.10 12.19 21.55
CA LYS A 482 -10.21 11.24 21.33
C LYS A 482 -11.18 11.22 22.51
N LEU A 483 -10.67 11.17 23.75
CA LEU A 483 -11.51 11.20 24.96
C LEU A 483 -12.32 12.51 25.04
N GLN A 484 -11.73 13.65 24.66
CA GLN A 484 -12.44 14.93 24.53
C GLN A 484 -13.55 14.87 23.47
N LYS A 485 -13.24 14.36 22.27
CA LYS A 485 -14.24 14.21 21.18
C LYS A 485 -15.39 13.29 21.56
N LEU A 486 -15.11 12.24 22.34
CA LEU A 486 -16.11 11.30 22.87
C LEU A 486 -16.83 11.84 24.12
N LYS A 487 -16.49 13.04 24.61
CA LYS A 487 -17.08 13.70 25.79
C LYS A 487 -16.87 12.95 27.12
N PHE A 488 -15.81 12.14 27.22
CA PHE A 488 -15.41 11.52 28.50
C PHE A 488 -14.65 12.48 29.41
N ILE A 489 -13.95 13.44 28.81
CA ILE A 489 -13.25 14.49 29.54
C ILE A 489 -13.65 15.85 28.98
N GLU A 490 -13.53 16.87 29.82
CA GLU A 490 -13.79 18.24 29.43
C GLU A 490 -12.82 18.71 28.33
N TYR A 491 -13.30 19.67 27.56
CA TYR A 491 -12.56 20.27 26.47
C TYR A 491 -11.49 21.22 27.01
N ILE A 492 -10.29 20.70 27.22
CA ILE A 492 -9.18 21.39 27.88
C ILE A 492 -7.98 21.44 26.93
N SER A 493 -7.52 22.66 26.61
CA SER A 493 -6.36 22.85 25.72
C SER A 493 -4.99 22.80 26.42
N THR A 494 -4.96 22.79 27.75
CA THR A 494 -3.71 22.87 28.55
C THR A 494 -2.69 21.76 28.27
N PRO A 495 -3.04 20.46 28.16
CA PRO A 495 -2.03 19.44 27.89
C PRO A 495 -1.39 19.62 26.51
N PHE A 496 -2.16 20.02 25.50
CA PHE A 496 -1.62 20.25 24.15
C PHE A 496 -0.73 21.49 24.09
N ARG A 497 -1.09 22.57 24.79
CA ARG A 497 -0.27 23.79 24.89
C ARG A 497 1.05 23.52 25.60
N HIS A 498 1.03 22.75 26.69
CA HIS A 498 2.24 22.32 27.39
C HIS A 498 3.18 21.59 26.45
N CYS A 499 2.65 20.66 25.65
CA CYS A 499 3.43 19.89 24.68
C CYS A 499 3.94 20.71 23.47
N CYS A 500 3.56 21.98 23.35
CA CYS A 500 4.07 22.91 22.33
C CYS A 500 5.23 23.78 22.83
N LEU A 501 5.58 23.71 24.12
CA LEU A 501 6.62 24.55 24.73
C LEU A 501 8.01 24.29 24.11
N PRO A 502 8.89 25.31 24.08
CA PRO A 502 10.27 25.12 23.64
C PRO A 502 11.01 24.13 24.55
N GLY A 503 11.88 23.31 23.97
CA GLY A 503 12.59 22.24 24.68
C GLY A 503 11.93 20.87 24.58
N ILE A 504 10.66 20.81 24.17
CA ILE A 504 9.97 19.56 23.85
C ILE A 504 10.32 19.10 22.43
N GLU A 505 10.37 17.78 22.25
CA GLU A 505 10.70 17.12 20.99
C GLU A 505 9.83 17.63 19.81
N GLU A 506 10.46 17.80 18.64
CA GLU A 506 9.85 18.49 17.49
C GLU A 506 8.58 17.80 16.96
N ARG A 507 8.58 16.47 16.83
CA ARG A 507 7.42 15.71 16.34
C ARG A 507 6.27 15.80 17.31
N LEU A 508 6.54 15.71 18.61
CA LEU A 508 5.52 15.87 19.65
C LEU A 508 4.88 17.27 19.59
N ARG A 509 5.69 18.32 19.37
CA ARG A 509 5.20 19.69 19.17
C ARG A 509 4.32 19.82 17.93
N ILE A 510 4.76 19.32 16.77
CA ILE A 510 3.99 19.37 15.51
C ILE A 510 2.63 18.65 15.67
N SER A 511 2.62 17.49 16.31
CA SER A 511 1.40 16.75 16.60
C SER A 511 0.48 17.51 17.54
N SER A 512 1.02 18.06 18.62
CA SER A 512 0.25 18.83 19.60
C SER A 512 -0.37 20.08 18.97
N VAL A 513 0.34 20.75 18.06
CA VAL A 513 -0.22 21.85 17.25
C VAL A 513 -1.33 21.36 16.33
N SER A 514 -1.20 20.17 15.74
CA SER A 514 -2.27 19.57 14.92
C SER A 514 -3.50 19.25 15.76
N CYS A 515 -3.32 18.71 16.97
CA CYS A 515 -4.41 18.49 17.93
C CYS A 515 -5.07 19.81 18.37
N LEU A 516 -4.28 20.88 18.57
CA LEU A 516 -4.82 22.22 18.86
C LEU A 516 -5.57 22.82 17.67
N ALA A 517 -5.14 22.55 16.44
CA ALA A 517 -5.83 23.00 15.24
C ALA A 517 -7.17 22.27 15.04
N GLU A 518 -7.23 20.97 15.35
CA GLU A 518 -8.49 20.23 15.42
C GLU A 518 -9.37 20.63 16.61
N TYR A 519 -8.75 21.24 17.63
CA TYR A 519 -9.44 21.70 18.82
C TYR A 519 -10.22 23.02 18.56
N ILE A 520 -9.71 23.89 17.69
CA ILE A 520 -10.32 25.18 17.31
C ILE A 520 -11.37 24.94 16.23
#